data_AF-A0A7Y5FJ40-F1
#
_entry.id   AF-A0A7Y5FJ40-F1
#
_cell.length_a   1.000
_cell.length_b   1.000
_cell.length_c   1.000
_cell.angle_alpha   90.00
_cell.angle_beta   90.00
_cell.angle_gamma   90.00
#
_symmetry.space_group_name_H-M   'P 1'
#
loop_
_entity.id
_entity.type
_entity.pdbx_description
1 polymer ?
#
loop_
_entity_poly.entity_id
_entity_poly.type
_entity_poly.pdbx_seq_one_letter_code
_entity_poly.pdbx_strand_id
1 'polypeptide(L)'
;MERALQREAALVDPYLALGVYEYWKSAKLNFAGGLFAGKREQAIAALESVRQRGRYVAVDAAYSLQTIHIHEENYTQALEINDWLLQRFPQNVSALYHRGLILEKLDRVAEALTVWENVISRIRAFIQASDGYLAECHLHRAQLSERLPAAASAGGANERVILALQLARTHARQRVAEKELEGPLASFREINKAIAQMVKKYDPKGEIFIN
;
A
#
# COMPACT_ATOMS: atom_id res chain seq x y z
N MET A 1 26.59 17.71 -2.73
CA MET A 1 26.72 16.31 -3.19
C MET A 1 28.05 16.03 -3.85
N GLU A 2 28.48 16.83 -4.83
CA GLU A 2 29.75 16.61 -5.56
C GLU A 2 30.99 16.48 -4.68
N ARG A 3 31.08 17.24 -3.57
CA ARG A 3 32.19 17.14 -2.61
C ARG A 3 32.23 15.84 -1.79
N ALA A 4 31.11 15.13 -1.64
CA ALA A 4 31.06 13.83 -0.96
C ALA A 4 31.54 12.71 -1.89
N LEU A 5 31.17 12.79 -3.18
CA LEU A 5 31.59 11.85 -4.23
C LEU A 5 33.11 11.83 -4.45
N GLN A 6 33.80 12.96 -4.17
CA GLN A 6 35.26 13.07 -4.30
C GLN A 6 36.06 12.40 -3.17
N ARG A 7 35.44 12.06 -2.04
CA ARG A 7 36.15 11.50 -0.87
C ARG A 7 35.99 9.98 -0.71
N GLU A 8 34.90 9.41 -1.23
CA GLU A 8 34.66 7.96 -1.23
C GLU A 8 33.98 7.55 -2.54
N ALA A 9 34.76 7.20 -3.55
CA ALA A 9 34.24 6.81 -4.88
C ALA A 9 33.29 5.58 -4.86
N ALA A 10 33.20 4.87 -3.73
CA ALA A 10 32.30 3.72 -3.54
C ALA A 10 30.98 4.06 -2.81
N LEU A 11 30.82 5.28 -2.27
CA LEU A 11 29.62 5.65 -1.51
C LEU A 11 28.48 6.00 -2.47
N VAL A 12 27.50 5.11 -2.57
CA VAL A 12 26.35 5.28 -3.48
C VAL A 12 25.18 6.02 -2.86
N ASP A 13 25.14 6.19 -1.54
CA ASP A 13 24.04 6.83 -0.80
C ASP A 13 23.58 8.20 -1.35
N PRO A 14 24.47 9.10 -1.80
CA PRO A 14 24.05 10.37 -2.41
C PRO A 14 23.17 10.20 -3.65
N TYR A 15 23.22 9.06 -4.35
CA TYR A 15 22.38 8.82 -5.52
C TYR A 15 20.92 8.61 -5.18
N LEU A 16 20.54 8.41 -3.90
CA LEU A 16 19.13 8.32 -3.50
C LEU A 16 18.35 9.57 -3.93
N ALA A 17 18.74 10.74 -3.42
CA ALA A 17 17.96 11.95 -3.64
C ALA A 17 17.97 12.36 -5.12
N LEU A 18 19.10 12.15 -5.81
CA LEU A 18 19.20 12.42 -7.24
C LEU A 18 18.33 11.47 -8.06
N GLY A 19 18.36 10.17 -7.77
CA GLY A 19 17.56 9.16 -8.46
C GLY A 19 16.07 9.40 -8.28
N VAL A 20 15.62 9.66 -7.04
CA VAL A 20 14.21 10.01 -6.76
C VAL A 20 13.81 11.28 -7.53
N TYR A 21 14.63 12.33 -7.46
CA TYR A 21 14.34 13.59 -8.16
C TYR A 21 14.24 13.40 -9.67
N GLU A 22 15.23 12.77 -10.31
CA GLU A 22 15.26 12.58 -11.76
C GLU A 22 14.12 11.66 -12.23
N TYR A 23 13.78 10.62 -11.47
CA TYR A 23 12.62 9.79 -11.78
C TYR A 23 11.34 10.61 -11.77
N TRP A 24 11.01 11.31 -10.67
CA TRP A 24 9.74 12.04 -10.57
C TRP A 24 9.66 13.23 -11.53
N LYS A 25 10.78 13.89 -11.78
CA LYS A 25 10.89 14.92 -12.81
C LYS A 25 10.58 14.34 -14.19
N SER A 26 11.20 13.21 -14.55
CA SER A 26 10.91 12.52 -15.80
C SER A 26 9.46 12.04 -15.87
N ALA A 27 8.94 11.48 -14.77
CA ALA A 27 7.56 11.02 -14.65
C ALA A 27 6.56 12.13 -14.98
N LYS A 28 6.76 13.30 -14.38
CA LYS A 28 5.95 14.51 -14.61
C LYS A 28 6.09 15.08 -16.03
N LEU A 29 7.29 15.05 -16.60
CA LEU A 29 7.58 15.59 -17.93
C LEU A 29 7.18 14.64 -19.08
N ASN A 30 6.70 13.43 -18.76
CA ASN A 30 6.36 12.41 -19.74
C ASN A 30 5.08 12.68 -20.57
N PHE A 31 4.47 13.85 -20.43
CA PHE A 31 3.48 14.34 -21.40
C PHE A 31 4.09 14.58 -22.80
N ALA A 32 5.43 14.56 -22.92
CA ALA A 32 6.19 14.76 -24.15
C ALA A 32 6.63 13.45 -24.87
N GLY A 33 5.80 12.39 -24.83
CA GLY A 33 5.91 11.27 -25.77
C GLY A 33 7.18 10.40 -25.68
N GLY A 34 7.64 10.04 -24.46
CA GLY A 34 8.69 9.04 -24.26
C GLY A 34 10.14 9.53 -24.32
N LEU A 35 10.39 10.82 -24.58
CA LEU A 35 11.73 11.42 -24.64
C LEU A 35 12.58 11.21 -23.37
N PHE A 36 11.92 10.95 -22.23
CA PHE A 36 12.58 10.80 -20.93
C PHE A 36 12.58 9.37 -20.38
N ALA A 37 12.17 8.37 -21.18
CA ALA A 37 12.23 6.95 -20.79
C ALA A 37 13.64 6.60 -20.30
N GLY A 38 14.67 6.84 -21.13
CA GLY A 38 16.08 6.60 -20.80
C GLY A 38 16.55 7.15 -19.44
N LYS A 39 15.99 8.27 -19.00
CA LYS A 39 16.32 8.87 -17.69
C LYS A 39 15.64 8.15 -16.53
N ARG A 40 14.45 7.58 -16.74
CA ARG A 40 13.77 6.75 -15.74
C ARG A 40 14.55 5.48 -15.48
N GLU A 41 14.95 4.77 -16.53
CA GLU A 41 15.71 3.52 -16.34
C GLU A 41 17.04 3.79 -15.64
N GLN A 42 17.73 4.89 -15.98
CA GLN A 42 18.94 5.31 -15.28
C GLN A 42 18.68 5.64 -13.80
N ALA A 43 17.60 6.37 -13.50
CA ALA A 43 17.23 6.71 -12.14
C ALA A 43 16.90 5.45 -11.31
N ILE A 44 16.11 4.52 -11.87
CA ILE A 44 15.80 3.24 -11.25
C ILE A 44 17.07 2.43 -11.01
N ALA A 45 17.98 2.34 -11.99
CA ALA A 45 19.25 1.63 -11.84
C ALA A 45 20.15 2.24 -10.75
N ALA A 46 20.17 3.57 -10.64
CA ALA A 46 20.89 4.27 -9.58
C ALA A 46 20.30 3.96 -8.19
N LEU A 47 18.98 3.98 -8.07
CA LEU A 47 18.28 3.62 -6.82
C LEU A 47 18.48 2.15 -6.46
N GLU A 48 18.48 1.25 -7.45
CA GLU A 48 18.74 -0.17 -7.23
C GLU A 48 20.16 -0.41 -6.73
N SER A 49 21.13 0.31 -7.30
CA SER A 49 22.49 0.34 -6.77
C SER A 49 22.55 0.83 -5.32
N VAL A 50 21.78 1.85 -4.95
CA VAL A 50 21.70 2.34 -3.56
C VAL A 50 21.06 1.31 -2.65
N ARG A 51 20.00 0.64 -3.09
CA ARG A 51 19.34 -0.43 -2.32
C ARG A 51 20.29 -1.60 -2.04
N GLN A 52 21.12 -1.96 -3.02
CA GLN A 52 22.03 -3.11 -2.91
C GLN A 52 23.33 -2.78 -2.16
N ARG A 53 23.88 -1.59 -2.34
CA ARG A 53 25.25 -1.23 -1.89
C ARG A 53 25.30 -0.02 -0.94
N GLY A 54 24.18 0.67 -0.75
CA GLY A 54 24.10 1.84 0.12
C GLY A 54 24.34 1.45 1.57
N ARG A 55 25.09 2.28 2.29
CA ARG A 55 25.50 2.01 3.66
C ARG A 55 24.47 2.46 4.68
N TYR A 56 23.72 3.52 4.38
CA TYR A 56 22.84 4.21 5.30
C TYR A 56 21.40 4.28 4.80
N VAL A 57 21.20 4.40 3.48
CA VAL A 57 19.87 4.71 2.90
C VAL A 57 19.33 3.61 1.98
N ALA A 58 19.78 2.37 2.16
CA ALA A 58 19.30 1.22 1.38
C ALA A 58 17.80 0.96 1.56
N VAL A 59 17.28 1.18 2.77
CA VAL A 59 15.84 1.01 3.08
C VAL A 59 15.01 2.12 2.43
N ASP A 60 15.47 3.37 2.49
CA ASP A 60 14.82 4.51 1.82
C ASP A 60 14.78 4.33 0.30
N ALA A 61 15.88 3.82 -0.27
CA ALA A 61 15.93 3.45 -1.69
C ALA A 61 14.94 2.34 -2.02
N ALA A 62 14.78 1.32 -1.17
CA ALA A 62 13.78 0.27 -1.35
C ALA A 62 12.34 0.83 -1.34
N TYR A 63 11.98 1.68 -0.38
CA TYR A 63 10.64 2.30 -0.38
C TYR A 63 10.42 3.20 -1.59
N SER A 64 11.46 3.93 -2.02
CA SER A 64 11.41 4.76 -3.23
C SER A 64 11.15 3.90 -4.47
N LEU A 65 11.92 2.83 -4.66
CA LEU A 65 11.74 1.89 -5.78
C LEU A 65 10.38 1.19 -5.73
N GLN A 66 9.91 0.76 -4.55
CA GLN A 66 8.58 0.19 -4.40
C GLN A 66 7.50 1.16 -4.91
N THR A 67 7.58 2.43 -4.50
CA THR A 67 6.63 3.46 -4.92
C THR A 67 6.69 3.69 -6.43
N ILE A 68 7.90 3.72 -6.99
CA ILE A 68 8.14 3.83 -8.43
C ILE A 68 7.50 2.67 -9.19
N HIS A 69 7.76 1.43 -8.78
CA HIS A 69 7.18 0.25 -9.45
C HIS A 69 5.66 0.18 -9.30
N ILE A 70 5.09 0.58 -8.16
CA ILE A 70 3.63 0.71 -8.01
C ILE A 70 3.07 1.76 -8.99
N HIS A 71 3.74 2.91 -9.11
CA HIS A 71 3.34 3.98 -10.02
C HIS A 71 3.42 3.56 -11.50
N GLU A 72 4.41 2.73 -11.86
CA GLU A 72 4.54 2.17 -13.22
C GLU A 72 3.70 0.89 -13.44
N GLU A 73 2.84 0.52 -12.49
CA GLU A 73 2.03 -0.71 -12.53
C GLU A 73 2.86 -2.01 -12.64
N ASN A 74 4.16 -1.93 -12.34
CA ASN A 74 5.11 -3.03 -12.30
C ASN A 74 5.01 -3.80 -10.98
N TYR A 75 3.82 -4.34 -10.69
CA TYR A 75 3.49 -4.91 -9.38
C TYR A 75 4.34 -6.13 -8.99
N THR A 76 4.84 -6.90 -9.95
CA THR A 76 5.77 -8.02 -9.67
C THR A 76 7.08 -7.52 -9.06
N GLN A 77 7.68 -6.49 -9.65
CA GLN A 77 8.90 -5.87 -9.12
C GLN A 77 8.64 -5.17 -7.79
N ALA A 78 7.49 -4.50 -7.65
CA ALA A 78 7.08 -3.93 -6.36
C ALA A 78 6.97 -5.00 -5.26
N LEU A 79 6.50 -6.21 -5.60
CA LEU A 79 6.39 -7.33 -4.66
C LEU A 79 7.78 -7.87 -4.27
N GLU A 80 8.72 -8.01 -5.20
CA GLU A 80 10.10 -8.44 -4.88
C GLU A 80 10.79 -7.49 -3.90
N ILE A 81 10.61 -6.18 -4.10
CA ILE A 81 11.13 -5.16 -3.18
C ILE A 81 10.40 -5.23 -1.83
N ASN A 82 9.08 -5.46 -1.85
CA ASN A 82 8.31 -5.62 -0.63
C ASN A 82 8.75 -6.85 0.18
N ASP A 83 9.06 -7.97 -0.48
CA ASP A 83 9.60 -9.18 0.16
C ASP A 83 10.94 -8.88 0.83
N TRP A 84 11.82 -8.11 0.17
CA TRP A 84 13.09 -7.67 0.75
C TRP A 84 12.90 -6.79 2.00
N LEU A 85 11.90 -5.89 1.98
CA LEU A 85 11.54 -5.04 3.12
C LEU A 85 10.99 -5.86 4.28
N LEU A 86 10.07 -6.79 4.02
CA LEU A 86 9.47 -7.64 5.04
C LEU A 86 10.43 -8.69 5.61
N GLN A 87 11.43 -9.13 4.84
CA GLN A 87 12.50 -9.98 5.37
C GLN A 87 13.29 -9.27 6.49
N ARG A 88 13.49 -7.95 6.37
CA ARG A 88 14.20 -7.12 7.36
C ARG A 88 13.29 -6.63 8.48
N PHE A 89 12.07 -6.28 8.13
CA PHE A 89 11.09 -5.70 9.03
C PHE A 89 9.77 -6.47 8.96
N PRO A 90 9.74 -7.73 9.43
CA PRO A 90 8.59 -8.64 9.25
C PRO A 90 7.31 -8.17 9.94
N GLN A 91 7.42 -7.19 10.83
CA GLN A 91 6.33 -6.64 11.62
C GLN A 91 5.96 -5.21 11.22
N ASN A 92 6.61 -4.64 10.21
CA ASN A 92 6.37 -3.26 9.80
C ASN A 92 4.99 -3.15 9.12
N VAL A 93 4.09 -2.38 9.74
CA VAL A 93 2.71 -2.22 9.28
C VAL A 93 2.62 -1.54 7.93
N SER A 94 3.49 -0.57 7.64
CA SER A 94 3.54 0.10 6.32
C SER A 94 3.96 -0.87 5.21
N ALA A 95 4.98 -1.71 5.46
CA ALA A 95 5.41 -2.73 4.50
C ALA A 95 4.31 -3.78 4.25
N LEU A 96 3.61 -4.21 5.31
CA LEU A 96 2.46 -5.13 5.19
C LEU A 96 1.28 -4.49 4.45
N TYR A 97 1.01 -3.21 4.69
CA TYR A 97 -0.02 -2.46 3.97
C TYR A 97 0.26 -2.38 2.47
N HIS A 98 1.49 -2.00 2.09
CA HIS A 98 1.88 -2.02 0.68
C HIS A 98 1.81 -3.43 0.09
N ARG A 99 2.14 -4.47 0.85
CA ARG A 99 1.97 -5.87 0.42
C ARG A 99 0.53 -6.17 0.06
N GLY A 100 -0.42 -5.81 0.92
CA GLY A 100 -1.85 -6.03 0.68
C GLY A 100 -2.27 -5.42 -0.65
N LEU A 101 -1.97 -4.14 -0.86
CA LEU A 101 -2.28 -3.43 -2.10
C LEU A 101 -1.62 -4.04 -3.34
N ILE A 102 -0.34 -4.40 -3.26
CA ILE A 102 0.38 -5.03 -4.38
C ILE A 102 -0.27 -6.37 -4.75
N LEU A 103 -0.60 -7.20 -3.76
CA LEU A 103 -1.25 -8.49 -3.98
C LEU A 103 -2.65 -8.35 -4.57
N GLU A 104 -3.42 -7.33 -4.18
CA GLU A 104 -4.72 -7.02 -4.78
C GLU A 104 -4.60 -6.71 -6.28
N LYS A 105 -3.58 -5.93 -6.65
CA LYS A 105 -3.28 -5.55 -8.04
C LYS A 105 -2.79 -6.73 -8.87
N LEU A 106 -2.14 -7.70 -8.24
CA LEU A 106 -1.74 -8.98 -8.85
C LEU A 106 -2.85 -10.04 -8.87
N ASP A 107 -4.07 -9.71 -8.42
CA ASP A 107 -5.21 -10.64 -8.29
C ASP A 107 -4.91 -11.86 -7.38
N ARG A 108 -3.95 -11.74 -6.46
CA ARG A 108 -3.60 -12.77 -5.47
C ARG A 108 -4.51 -12.65 -4.24
N VAL A 109 -5.82 -12.84 -4.47
CA VAL A 109 -6.90 -12.51 -3.54
C VAL A 109 -6.74 -13.16 -2.16
N ALA A 110 -6.48 -14.47 -2.10
CA ALA A 110 -6.38 -15.19 -0.82
C ALA A 110 -5.21 -14.69 0.04
N GLU A 111 -4.07 -14.41 -0.59
CA GLU A 111 -2.88 -13.89 0.10
C GLU A 111 -3.08 -12.45 0.57
N ALA A 112 -3.68 -11.61 -0.28
CA ALA A 112 -4.04 -10.24 0.11
C ALA A 112 -4.94 -10.23 1.33
N LEU A 113 -5.95 -11.13 1.39
CA LEU A 113 -6.86 -11.23 2.52
C LEU A 113 -6.11 -11.55 3.83
N THR A 114 -5.22 -12.55 3.81
CA THR A 114 -4.39 -12.91 4.98
C THR A 114 -3.50 -11.75 5.41
N VAL A 115 -2.95 -10.98 4.46
CA VAL A 115 -2.15 -9.80 4.77
C VAL A 115 -2.98 -8.72 5.46
N TRP A 116 -4.20 -8.44 4.98
CA TRP A 116 -5.08 -7.46 5.61
C TRP A 116 -5.51 -7.86 7.01
N GLU A 117 -5.78 -9.14 7.25
CA GLU A 117 -6.07 -9.66 8.59
C GLU A 117 -4.89 -9.43 9.55
N ASN A 118 -3.66 -9.63 9.06
CA ASN A 118 -2.44 -9.36 9.81
C ASN A 118 -2.28 -7.86 10.12
N VAL A 119 -2.48 -6.99 9.11
CA VAL A 119 -2.45 -5.53 9.28
C VAL A 119 -3.46 -5.07 10.34
N ILE A 120 -4.71 -5.53 10.25
CA ILE A 120 -5.78 -5.22 11.22
C ILE A 120 -5.40 -5.66 12.63
N SER A 121 -4.90 -6.90 12.78
CA SER A 121 -4.48 -7.43 14.08
C SER A 121 -3.39 -6.56 14.72
N ARG A 122 -2.43 -6.09 13.93
CA ARG A 122 -1.34 -5.21 14.41
C ARG A 122 -1.82 -3.82 14.75
N ILE A 123 -2.66 -3.22 13.91
CA ILE A 123 -3.21 -1.88 14.17
C ILE A 123 -3.99 -1.88 15.48
N ARG A 124 -4.82 -2.90 15.71
CA ARG A 124 -5.60 -3.06 16.95
C ARG A 124 -4.74 -3.27 18.20
N ALA A 125 -3.49 -3.70 18.05
CA ALA A 125 -2.57 -3.85 19.17
C ALA A 125 -1.94 -2.52 19.62
N PHE A 126 -2.06 -1.45 18.83
CA PHE A 126 -1.62 -0.12 19.25
C PHE A 126 -2.61 0.51 20.24
N ILE A 127 -2.09 1.24 21.23
CA ILE A 127 -2.88 1.92 22.27
C ILE A 127 -3.88 2.92 21.66
N GLN A 128 -3.50 3.56 20.56
CA GLN A 128 -4.35 4.47 19.78
C GLN A 128 -4.40 3.96 18.34
N ALA A 129 -5.27 2.98 18.09
CA ALA A 129 -5.55 2.52 16.74
C ALA A 129 -6.32 3.61 15.97
N SER A 130 -5.93 3.88 14.72
CA SER A 130 -6.67 4.78 13.84
C SER A 130 -7.93 4.08 13.32
N ASP A 131 -9.09 4.62 13.65
CA ASP A 131 -10.39 4.16 13.17
C ASP A 131 -10.52 4.36 11.65
N GLY A 132 -10.00 5.44 11.10
CA GLY A 132 -9.91 5.64 9.64
C GLY A 132 -9.14 4.53 8.95
N TYR A 133 -8.00 4.14 9.53
CA TYR A 133 -7.15 3.09 8.96
C TYR A 133 -7.78 1.70 9.09
N LEU A 134 -8.42 1.41 10.22
CA LEU A 134 -9.17 0.16 10.40
C LEU A 134 -10.37 0.08 9.46
N ALA A 135 -11.08 1.19 9.25
CA ALA A 135 -12.19 1.26 8.30
C ALA A 135 -11.74 0.91 6.87
N GLU A 136 -10.61 1.47 6.44
CA GLU A 136 -9.99 1.16 5.14
C GLU A 136 -9.61 -0.32 5.03
N CYS A 137 -8.89 -0.86 6.02
CA CYS A 137 -8.45 -2.26 5.99
C CYS A 137 -9.64 -3.22 5.95
N HIS A 138 -10.72 -2.93 6.69
CA HIS A 138 -11.94 -3.73 6.67
C HIS A 138 -12.70 -3.60 5.34
N LEU A 139 -12.65 -2.45 4.67
CA LEU A 139 -13.19 -2.27 3.32
C LEU A 139 -12.45 -3.15 2.31
N HIS A 140 -11.12 -3.15 2.32
CA HIS A 140 -10.31 -4.07 1.49
C HIS A 140 -10.68 -5.53 1.76
N ARG A 141 -10.81 -5.90 3.04
CA ARG A 141 -11.24 -7.26 3.44
C ARG A 141 -12.62 -7.64 2.89
N ALA A 142 -13.57 -6.70 2.89
CA ALA A 142 -14.90 -6.92 2.33
C ALA A 142 -14.85 -7.13 0.81
N GLN A 143 -14.12 -6.27 0.09
CA GLN A 143 -13.96 -6.35 -1.37
C GLN A 143 -13.27 -7.64 -1.81
N LEU A 144 -12.26 -8.09 -1.07
CA LEU A 144 -11.58 -9.36 -1.35
C LEU A 144 -12.45 -10.56 -1.00
N SER A 145 -13.22 -10.49 0.08
CA SER A 145 -14.18 -11.56 0.44
C SER A 145 -15.25 -11.76 -0.62
N GLU A 146 -15.69 -10.69 -1.30
CA GLU A 146 -16.62 -10.75 -2.44
C GLU A 146 -16.01 -11.50 -3.64
N ARG A 147 -14.70 -11.36 -3.85
CA ARG A 147 -13.97 -11.99 -4.97
C ARG A 147 -13.59 -13.45 -4.69
N LEU A 148 -13.68 -13.92 -3.45
CA LEU A 148 -13.29 -15.29 -3.08
C LEU A 148 -14.36 -16.32 -3.47
N PRO A 149 -13.99 -17.44 -4.12
CA PRO A 149 -14.92 -18.53 -4.40
C PRO A 149 -15.57 -19.07 -3.11
N ALA A 150 -16.85 -19.39 -3.18
CA ALA A 150 -17.62 -19.91 -2.04
C ALA A 150 -17.06 -21.24 -1.47
N ALA A 151 -16.38 -22.04 -2.31
CA ALA A 151 -15.79 -23.33 -1.92
C ALA A 151 -14.49 -23.21 -1.10
N ALA A 152 -13.92 -22.02 -0.97
CA ALA A 152 -12.63 -21.80 -0.30
C ALA A 152 -12.76 -21.38 1.18
N SER A 153 -13.94 -21.51 1.82
CA SER A 153 -14.16 -20.97 3.18
C SER A 153 -15.11 -21.77 4.07
N ALA A 154 -14.88 -21.69 5.38
CA ALA A 154 -15.87 -21.99 6.41
C ALA A 154 -16.79 -20.77 6.58
N GLY A 155 -18.10 -20.93 6.36
CA GLY A 155 -19.09 -19.83 6.32
C GLY A 155 -19.44 -19.38 4.90
N GLY A 156 -20.63 -18.79 4.73
CA GLY A 156 -21.10 -18.34 3.41
C GLY A 156 -20.30 -17.13 2.90
N ALA A 157 -20.04 -17.04 1.60
CA ALA A 157 -19.31 -15.91 1.00
C ALA A 157 -19.91 -14.55 1.40
N ASN A 158 -21.24 -14.45 1.45
CA ASN A 158 -21.96 -13.23 1.85
C ASN A 158 -21.77 -12.87 3.33
N GLU A 159 -21.64 -13.84 4.23
CA GLU A 159 -21.48 -13.60 5.67
C GLU A 159 -20.16 -12.87 5.96
N ARG A 160 -19.07 -13.29 5.29
CA ARG A 160 -17.75 -12.66 5.41
C ARG A 160 -17.76 -11.21 4.94
N VAL A 161 -18.42 -10.94 3.81
CA VAL A 161 -18.57 -9.58 3.28
C VAL A 161 -19.36 -8.72 4.25
N ILE A 162 -20.49 -9.22 4.76
CA ILE A 162 -21.34 -8.50 5.72
C ILE A 162 -20.55 -8.17 7.00
N LEU A 163 -19.86 -9.13 7.59
CA LEU A 163 -19.07 -8.91 8.81
C LEU A 163 -17.95 -7.88 8.58
N ALA A 164 -17.22 -7.97 7.47
CA ALA A 164 -16.19 -7.02 7.13
C ALA A 164 -16.76 -5.60 6.90
N LEU A 165 -17.88 -5.48 6.20
CA LEU A 165 -18.56 -4.19 5.97
C LEU A 165 -19.11 -3.58 7.27
N GLN A 166 -19.62 -4.40 8.18
CA GLN A 166 -20.08 -3.93 9.48
C GLN A 166 -18.93 -3.30 10.27
N LEU A 167 -17.78 -3.96 10.33
CA LEU A 167 -16.59 -3.45 11.00
C LEU A 167 -16.04 -2.19 10.31
N ALA A 168 -15.99 -2.18 8.97
CA ALA A 168 -15.60 -1.01 8.20
C ALA A 168 -16.49 0.20 8.55
N ARG A 169 -17.81 -0.01 8.61
CA ARG A 169 -18.77 1.05 8.94
C ARG A 169 -18.65 1.52 10.39
N THR A 170 -18.44 0.62 11.34
CA THR A 170 -18.27 0.96 12.76
C THR A 170 -17.06 1.87 12.95
N HIS A 171 -15.89 1.45 12.45
CA HIS A 171 -14.67 2.25 12.52
C HIS A 171 -14.83 3.57 11.75
N ALA A 172 -15.49 3.54 10.59
CA ALA A 172 -15.72 4.76 9.84
C ALA A 172 -16.54 5.82 10.59
N ARG A 173 -17.47 5.39 11.46
CA ARG A 173 -18.27 6.26 12.34
C ARG A 173 -17.50 6.74 13.57
N GLN A 174 -16.54 5.94 14.05
CA GLN A 174 -15.72 6.25 15.21
C GLN A 174 -14.56 7.19 14.88
N ARG A 175 -14.15 7.27 13.61
CA ARG A 175 -13.07 8.12 13.14
C ARG A 175 -13.24 9.58 13.59
N VAL A 176 -12.17 10.12 14.17
CA VAL A 176 -12.08 11.55 14.55
C VAL A 176 -11.05 12.23 13.65
N ALA A 177 -11.54 13.02 12.67
CA ALA A 177 -10.71 13.58 11.60
C ALA A 177 -9.55 14.45 12.11
N GLU A 178 -9.75 15.18 13.21
CA GLU A 178 -8.76 16.09 13.79
C GLU A 178 -7.63 15.34 14.51
N LYS A 179 -7.84 14.06 14.84
CA LYS A 179 -6.88 13.22 15.57
C LYS A 179 -6.18 12.20 14.67
N GLU A 180 -6.58 12.10 13.41
CA GLU A 180 -6.14 11.06 12.50
C GLU A 180 -5.61 11.66 11.20
N LEU A 181 -4.41 11.24 10.83
CA LEU A 181 -3.83 11.59 9.54
C LEU A 181 -4.59 10.87 8.43
N GLU A 182 -4.87 11.59 7.35
CA GLU A 182 -5.41 10.99 6.14
C GLU A 182 -4.29 10.23 5.40
N GLY A 183 -4.60 9.02 4.94
CA GLY A 183 -3.65 8.20 4.17
C GLY A 183 -3.34 8.82 2.81
N PRO A 184 -2.15 8.58 2.23
CA PRO A 184 -1.75 9.18 0.96
C PRO A 184 -2.40 8.52 -0.29
N LEU A 185 -3.04 7.35 -0.14
CA LEU A 185 -3.53 6.55 -1.27
C LEU A 185 -5.04 6.68 -1.53
N ALA A 186 -5.84 6.91 -0.49
CA ALA A 186 -7.27 7.14 -0.60
C ALA A 186 -7.70 8.14 0.48
N SER A 187 -8.49 9.13 0.07
CA SER A 187 -9.12 10.04 1.02
C SER A 187 -10.17 9.27 1.83
N PHE A 188 -10.39 9.69 3.08
CA PHE A 188 -11.41 9.08 3.91
C PHE A 188 -12.82 9.30 3.33
N ARG A 189 -13.00 10.37 2.56
CA ARG A 189 -14.22 10.60 1.77
C ARG A 189 -14.47 9.48 0.76
N GLU A 190 -13.44 9.03 0.06
CA GLU A 190 -13.54 7.92 -0.91
C GLU A 190 -13.81 6.60 -0.21
N ILE A 191 -13.13 6.34 0.93
CA ILE A 191 -13.36 5.16 1.77
C ILE A 191 -14.82 5.11 2.22
N ASN A 192 -15.35 6.20 2.77
CA ASN A 192 -16.75 6.29 3.19
C ASN A 192 -17.74 6.07 2.05
N LYS A 193 -17.46 6.66 0.88
CA LYS A 193 -18.28 6.48 -0.32
C LYS A 193 -18.31 5.00 -0.75
N ALA A 194 -17.16 4.34 -0.75
CA ALA A 194 -17.05 2.92 -1.11
C ALA A 194 -17.79 2.02 -0.10
N ILE A 195 -17.65 2.28 1.21
CA ILE A 195 -18.41 1.59 2.26
C ILE A 195 -19.92 1.75 2.02
N ALA A 196 -20.40 2.97 1.78
CA ALA A 196 -21.82 3.23 1.54
C ALA A 196 -22.35 2.51 0.29
N GLN A 197 -21.56 2.46 -0.79
CA GLN A 197 -21.92 1.73 -2.01
C GLN A 197 -22.04 0.23 -1.77
N MET A 198 -21.10 -0.37 -1.06
CA MET A 198 -21.15 -1.79 -0.72
C MET A 198 -22.29 -2.11 0.25
N VAL A 199 -22.53 -1.27 1.26
CA VAL A 199 -23.68 -1.41 2.17
C VAL A 199 -24.99 -1.41 1.39
N LYS A 200 -25.18 -0.49 0.44
CA LYS A 200 -26.37 -0.46 -0.42
C LYS A 200 -26.53 -1.74 -1.26
N LYS A 201 -25.42 -2.33 -1.73
CA LYS A 201 -25.42 -3.58 -2.50
C LYS A 201 -25.85 -4.77 -1.65
N TYR A 202 -25.34 -4.88 -0.42
CA TYR A 202 -25.55 -6.03 0.46
C TYR A 202 -26.76 -5.91 1.38
N ASP A 203 -27.28 -4.69 1.58
CA ASP A 203 -28.45 -4.40 2.40
C ASP A 203 -29.35 -3.34 1.73
N PRO A 204 -29.98 -3.68 0.59
CA PRO A 204 -30.82 -2.73 -0.15
C PRO A 204 -32.07 -2.30 0.63
N LYS A 205 -32.48 -3.09 1.64
CA LYS A 205 -33.65 -2.81 2.48
C LYS A 205 -33.31 -2.11 3.81
N GLY A 206 -32.03 -2.08 4.20
CA GLY A 206 -31.59 -1.49 5.47
C GLY A 206 -31.88 -2.34 6.71
N GLU A 207 -32.01 -3.66 6.55
CA GLU A 207 -32.39 -4.60 7.60
C GLU A 207 -31.18 -5.27 8.28
N ILE A 208 -30.02 -5.27 7.62
CA ILE A 208 -28.81 -5.99 8.07
C ILE A 208 -27.90 -5.05 8.87
N PHE A 209 -27.74 -3.82 8.39
CA PHE A 209 -26.80 -2.84 8.91
C PHE A 209 -27.51 -1.78 9.76
N ILE A 210 -28.37 -2.23 10.68
CA ILE A 210 -29.10 -1.38 11.60
C ILE A 210 -28.09 -0.58 12.46
N ASN A 211 -28.45 0.66 12.76
CA ASN A 211 -27.61 1.60 13.51
C ASN A 211 -27.35 1.16 14.94
#